data_AF-A0A7V3I3C4-F1
#
_entry.id   AF-A0A7V3I3C4-F1
#
_cell.length_a   1.000
_cell.length_b   1.000
_cell.length_c   1.000
_cell.angle_alpha   90.00
_cell.angle_beta   90.00
_cell.angle_gamma   90.00
#
_symmetry.space_group_name_H-M   'P 1'
#
loop_
_entity.id
_entity.type
_entity.pdbx_description
1 polymer ?
#
loop_
_entity_poly.entity_id
_entity_poly.type
_entity_poly.pdbx_seq_one_letter_code
_entity_poly.pdbx_strand_id
1 'polypeptide(L)'
;MTACARAPAHERIAVLNLIQHPATPRRLSMKHIAKLMSLVLIVLAAGCGPKTAAKKPTAKRGLTIALVTKSTSHDFWQTVNAGAQAAGRRTGATVIFKGPSKETDVADQMTIMEDFITQKVDAIVMAACNSTALIPLVERAQNAGIPVVTIDSGIDSDIAASFIAT
;
A
#
# COMPACT_ATOMS: atom_id res chain seq x y z
N MET A 1 -1.10 6.06 37.61
CA MET A 1 -1.52 4.64 37.62
C MET A 1 -3.03 4.62 37.44
N THR A 2 -3.50 4.45 36.21
CA THR A 2 -4.94 4.41 35.90
C THR A 2 -5.19 3.35 34.83
N ALA A 3 -6.01 2.36 35.20
CA ALA A 3 -6.82 1.47 34.37
C ALA A 3 -6.15 0.64 33.25
N CYS A 4 -5.71 -0.58 33.61
CA CYS A 4 -5.77 -1.73 32.72
C CYS A 4 -7.24 -2.23 32.71
N ALA A 5 -7.97 -2.00 31.62
CA ALA A 5 -9.31 -2.54 31.45
C ALA A 5 -9.25 -4.06 31.29
N ARG A 6 -10.02 -4.74 32.14
CA ARG A 6 -10.09 -6.18 32.33
C ARG A 6 -11.09 -6.75 31.32
N ALA A 7 -10.60 -7.47 30.30
CA ALA A 7 -11.46 -8.26 29.44
C ALA A 7 -12.09 -9.43 30.25
N PRO A 8 -13.39 -9.73 30.07
CA PRO A 8 -14.12 -10.71 30.87
C PRO A 8 -13.77 -12.17 30.51
N ALA A 9 -13.79 -13.04 31.52
CA ALA A 9 -13.28 -14.41 31.52
C ALA A 9 -14.06 -15.46 30.69
N HIS A 10 -14.90 -15.06 29.73
CA HIS A 10 -15.73 -15.99 28.94
C HIS A 10 -15.19 -16.29 27.52
N GLU A 11 -14.23 -15.53 27.00
CA GLU A 11 -13.65 -15.79 25.67
C GLU A 11 -12.47 -16.77 25.67
N ARG A 12 -11.92 -17.13 26.83
CA ARG A 12 -10.78 -18.07 26.92
C ARG A 12 -11.14 -19.54 26.74
N ILE A 13 -12.42 -19.89 26.65
CA ILE A 13 -12.88 -21.27 26.47
C ILE A 13 -13.12 -21.63 24.99
N ALA A 14 -13.30 -20.63 24.10
CA ALA A 14 -13.56 -20.87 22.68
C ALA A 14 -12.34 -21.33 21.88
N VAL A 15 -11.12 -21.04 22.35
CA VAL A 15 -9.87 -21.34 21.63
C VAL A 15 -9.34 -22.76 21.92
N LEU A 16 -9.83 -23.42 22.98
CA LEU A 16 -9.32 -24.73 23.39
C LEU A 16 -10.11 -25.93 22.81
N ASN A 17 -11.24 -25.70 22.13
CA ASN A 17 -12.11 -26.79 21.66
C ASN A 17 -12.11 -27.04 20.13
N LEU A 18 -11.09 -26.54 19.42
CA LEU A 18 -10.97 -26.66 17.96
C LEU A 18 -9.92 -27.67 17.47
N ILE A 19 -9.34 -28.49 18.36
CA ILE A 19 -8.27 -29.46 18.00
C ILE A 19 -8.68 -30.92 18.30
N GLN A 20 -9.96 -31.29 18.17
CA GLN A 20 -10.40 -32.69 18.37
C GLN A 20 -11.33 -33.28 17.29
N HIS A 21 -11.47 -32.69 16.10
CA HIS A 21 -12.20 -33.33 15.00
C HIS A 21 -11.28 -33.69 13.83
N PRO A 22 -10.79 -34.95 13.73
CA PRO A 22 -10.29 -35.47 12.47
C PRO A 22 -11.46 -35.63 11.50
N ALA A 23 -11.36 -35.00 10.33
CA ALA A 23 -12.33 -35.14 9.25
C ALA A 23 -12.43 -36.62 8.80
N THR A 24 -13.62 -37.21 8.91
CA THR A 24 -13.92 -38.55 8.40
C THR A 24 -13.94 -38.55 6.86
N PRO A 25 -13.21 -39.45 6.16
CA PRO A 25 -13.28 -39.54 4.72
C PRO A 25 -14.62 -40.15 4.27
N ARG A 26 -15.35 -39.41 3.43
CA ARG A 26 -16.59 -39.88 2.79
C ARG A 26 -16.24 -40.93 1.75
N ARG A 27 -16.63 -42.20 2.00
CA ARG A 27 -16.39 -43.34 1.12
C ARG A 27 -17.14 -43.16 -0.21
N LEU A 28 -16.44 -42.70 -1.25
CA LEU A 28 -17.01 -42.47 -2.58
C LEU A 28 -17.20 -43.82 -3.30
N SER A 29 -18.43 -44.08 -3.77
CA SER A 29 -18.79 -45.34 -4.43
C SER A 29 -18.17 -45.47 -5.82
N MET A 30 -17.48 -46.59 -6.03
CA MET A 30 -16.60 -46.93 -7.17
C MET A 30 -17.29 -47.02 -8.55
N LYS A 31 -18.60 -46.78 -8.63
CA LYS A 31 -19.39 -46.85 -9.87
C LYS A 31 -19.41 -45.54 -10.68
N HIS A 32 -18.99 -44.42 -10.08
CA HIS A 32 -18.99 -43.10 -10.74
C HIS A 32 -17.61 -42.65 -11.24
N ILE A 33 -16.54 -43.31 -10.80
CA ILE A 33 -15.15 -42.99 -11.18
C ILE A 33 -14.89 -43.34 -12.65
N ALA A 34 -15.47 -44.44 -13.15
CA ALA A 34 -15.33 -44.87 -14.54
C ALA A 34 -16.03 -43.91 -15.54
N LYS A 35 -17.11 -43.23 -15.14
CA LYS A 35 -17.80 -42.26 -16.01
C LYS A 35 -17.11 -40.89 -16.02
N LEU A 36 -16.42 -40.49 -14.94
CA LEU A 36 -15.68 -39.23 -14.91
C LEU A 36 -14.36 -39.28 -15.71
N MET A 37 -13.68 -40.43 -15.78
CA MET A 37 -12.45 -40.54 -16.60
C MET A 37 -12.71 -40.47 -18.11
N SER A 38 -13.92 -40.81 -18.59
CA SER A 38 -14.24 -40.71 -20.03
C SER A 38 -14.55 -39.27 -20.48
N LEU A 39 -14.84 -38.35 -19.56
CA LEU A 39 -15.11 -36.94 -19.89
C LEU A 39 -13.83 -36.09 -19.93
N VAL A 40 -12.78 -36.50 -19.21
CA VAL A 40 -11.49 -35.79 -19.16
C VAL A 40 -10.64 -36.02 -20.42
N LEU A 41 -10.89 -37.10 -21.18
CA LEU A 41 -10.11 -37.41 -22.39
C LEU A 41 -10.57 -36.66 -23.65
N ILE A 42 -11.77 -36.06 -23.66
CA ILE A 42 -12.30 -35.29 -24.81
C ILE A 42 -11.83 -33.82 -24.79
N VAL A 43 -11.38 -33.30 -23.64
CA VAL A 43 -10.96 -31.90 -23.49
C VAL A 43 -9.50 -31.67 -23.94
N LEU A 44 -8.70 -32.72 -24.13
CA LEU A 44 -7.30 -32.59 -24.58
C LEU A 44 -7.12 -32.46 -26.11
N ALA A 45 -8.18 -32.51 -26.92
CA ALA A 45 -8.07 -32.52 -28.39
C ALA A 45 -8.46 -31.22 -29.12
N ALA A 46 -8.70 -30.10 -28.42
CA ALA A 46 -9.16 -28.84 -29.04
C ALA A 46 -8.33 -27.59 -28.62
N GLY A 47 -7.02 -27.74 -28.47
CA GLY A 47 -6.11 -26.69 -27.97
C GLY A 47 -5.35 -25.85 -28.99
N CYS A 48 -5.84 -25.68 -30.23
CA CYS A 48 -5.27 -24.74 -31.21
C CYS A 48 -6.06 -23.42 -31.21
N GLY A 49 -5.86 -22.59 -30.19
CA GLY A 49 -6.34 -21.20 -30.14
C GLY A 49 -5.24 -20.20 -30.52
N PRO A 50 -5.58 -19.00 -31.01
CA PRO A 50 -4.61 -18.00 -31.44
C PRO A 50 -3.74 -17.55 -30.27
N LYS A 51 -2.43 -17.52 -30.50
CA LYS A 51 -1.39 -17.11 -29.55
C LYS A 51 -1.76 -15.78 -28.89
N THR A 52 -2.10 -15.81 -27.61
CA THR A 52 -2.11 -14.62 -26.74
C THR A 52 -0.70 -14.03 -26.78
N ALA A 53 -0.57 -12.86 -27.41
CA ALA A 53 0.66 -12.11 -27.43
C ALA A 53 1.10 -11.86 -25.98
N ALA A 54 2.19 -12.51 -25.58
CA ALA A 54 2.84 -12.25 -24.31
C ALA A 54 3.14 -10.76 -24.24
N LYS A 55 2.49 -10.06 -23.29
CA LYS A 55 2.73 -8.65 -23.01
C LYS A 55 4.21 -8.51 -22.70
N LYS A 56 4.98 -7.94 -23.64
CA LYS A 56 6.43 -7.70 -23.46
C LYS A 56 6.62 -6.96 -22.12
N PRO A 57 7.62 -7.33 -21.30
CA PRO A 57 7.95 -6.56 -20.11
C PRO A 57 8.33 -5.16 -20.59
N THR A 58 7.45 -4.19 -20.33
CA THR A 58 7.81 -2.78 -20.44
C THR A 58 9.00 -2.56 -19.51
N ALA A 59 10.13 -2.09 -20.06
CA ALA A 59 11.25 -1.65 -19.26
C ALA A 59 10.72 -0.77 -18.12
N LYS A 60 11.07 -1.11 -16.88
CA LYS A 60 10.63 -0.33 -15.70
C LYS A 60 11.19 1.09 -15.87
N ARG A 61 10.35 2.05 -16.26
CA ARG A 61 10.67 3.47 -16.15
C ARG A 61 10.97 3.74 -14.68
N GLY A 62 12.10 4.40 -14.39
CA GLY A 62 12.40 4.85 -13.03
C GLY A 62 11.28 5.76 -12.55
N LEU A 63 10.73 5.44 -11.37
CA LEU A 63 9.64 6.23 -10.77
C LEU A 63 10.21 7.50 -10.14
N THR A 64 9.52 8.62 -10.28
CA THR A 64 9.81 9.85 -9.56
C THR A 64 8.88 9.98 -8.37
N ILE A 65 9.43 9.95 -7.16
CA ILE A 65 8.71 10.03 -5.89
C ILE A 65 9.06 11.35 -5.21
N ALA A 66 8.05 12.16 -4.90
CA ALA A 66 8.22 13.35 -4.08
C ALA A 66 8.13 12.98 -2.60
N LEU A 67 9.17 13.26 -1.83
CA LEU A 67 9.16 13.21 -0.37
C LEU A 67 8.95 14.63 0.16
N VAL A 68 7.77 14.90 0.69
CA VAL A 68 7.34 16.22 1.20
C VAL A 68 7.21 16.17 2.73
N THR A 69 8.22 16.63 3.45
CA THR A 69 8.23 16.58 4.93
C THR A 69 7.70 17.87 5.56
N LYS A 70 7.58 17.88 6.90
CA LYS A 70 7.15 19.06 7.66
C LYS A 70 8.19 20.17 7.68
N SER A 71 9.46 19.84 7.49
CA SER A 71 10.54 20.81 7.34
C SER A 71 11.77 20.18 6.69
N THR A 72 12.62 20.99 6.09
CA THR A 72 13.95 20.61 5.59
C THR A 72 15.08 20.91 6.58
N SER A 73 14.82 21.62 7.68
CA SER A 73 15.87 22.07 8.61
C SER A 73 16.07 21.16 9.83
N HIS A 74 15.14 20.26 10.14
CA HIS A 74 15.28 19.35 11.28
C HIS A 74 16.02 18.06 10.91
N ASP A 75 16.93 17.62 11.78
CA ASP A 75 17.75 16.41 11.62
C ASP A 75 16.90 15.13 11.46
N PHE A 76 15.72 15.10 12.09
CA PHE A 76 14.75 14.02 11.90
C PHE A 76 14.38 13.84 10.42
N TRP A 77 14.00 14.92 9.74
CA TRP A 77 13.62 14.88 8.32
C TRP A 77 14.82 14.58 7.41
N GLN A 78 16.03 14.99 7.80
CA GLN A 78 17.25 14.60 7.09
C GLN A 78 17.52 13.10 7.18
N THR A 79 17.26 12.49 8.35
CA THR A 79 17.37 11.04 8.54
C THR A 79 16.33 10.29 7.71
N VAL A 80 15.09 10.76 7.68
CA VAL A 80 14.02 10.22 6.83
C VAL A 80 14.42 10.31 5.35
N ASN A 81 14.92 11.46 4.90
CA ASN A 81 15.43 11.64 3.56
C ASN A 81 16.57 10.66 3.23
N ALA A 82 17.56 10.49 4.11
CA ALA A 82 18.64 9.54 3.89
C ALA A 82 18.13 8.10 3.68
N GLY A 83 17.15 7.67 4.48
CA GLY A 83 16.48 6.37 4.32
C GLY A 83 15.72 6.27 2.99
N ALA A 84 14.95 7.29 2.63
CA ALA A 84 14.21 7.34 1.37
C ALA A 84 15.15 7.30 0.16
N GLN A 85 16.27 8.04 0.18
CA GLN A 85 17.27 8.02 -0.88
C GLN A 85 17.96 6.66 -1.01
N ALA A 86 18.25 5.99 0.11
CA ALA A 86 18.77 4.63 0.09
C ALA A 86 17.77 3.63 -0.51
N ALA A 87 16.48 3.77 -0.19
CA ALA A 87 15.42 2.97 -0.79
C ALA A 87 15.29 3.24 -2.30
N GLY A 88 15.29 4.51 -2.72
CA GLY A 88 15.25 4.91 -4.13
C GLY A 88 16.39 4.30 -4.95
N ARG A 89 17.63 4.35 -4.44
CA ARG A 89 18.78 3.71 -5.09
C ARG A 89 18.60 2.19 -5.25
N ARG A 90 18.03 1.52 -4.25
CA ARG A 90 17.78 0.06 -4.30
C ARG A 90 16.67 -0.32 -5.28
N THR A 91 15.68 0.54 -5.49
CA THR A 91 14.52 0.26 -6.34
C THR A 91 14.64 0.85 -7.75
N GLY A 92 15.61 1.73 -7.98
CA GLY A 92 15.74 2.50 -9.22
C GLY A 92 14.78 3.68 -9.31
N ALA A 93 14.21 4.12 -8.19
CA ALA A 93 13.35 5.31 -8.12
C ALA A 93 14.18 6.57 -7.80
N THR A 94 13.80 7.68 -8.41
CA THR A 94 14.30 9.02 -8.10
C THR A 94 13.46 9.59 -6.96
N VAL A 95 14.10 9.94 -5.84
CA VAL A 95 13.43 10.59 -4.70
C VAL A 95 13.78 12.06 -4.68
N ILE A 96 12.78 12.93 -4.79
CA ILE A 96 12.93 14.38 -4.68
C ILE A 96 12.50 14.79 -3.28
N PHE A 97 13.43 15.32 -2.49
CA PHE A 97 13.17 15.78 -1.13
C PHE A 97 12.85 17.28 -1.11
N LYS A 98 11.68 17.62 -0.59
CA LYS A 98 11.21 18.99 -0.38
C LYS A 98 10.42 19.08 0.92
N GLY A 99 10.21 20.30 1.36
CA GLY A 99 9.44 20.64 2.55
C GLY A 99 9.68 22.12 2.83
N PRO A 100 8.84 22.72 3.69
CA PRO A 100 9.02 24.12 4.03
C PRO A 100 10.25 24.34 4.92
N SER A 101 10.55 25.60 5.21
CA SER A 101 11.63 25.94 6.14
C SER A 101 11.28 25.54 7.58
N LYS A 102 10.02 25.72 8.00
CA LYS A 102 9.52 25.41 9.35
C LYS A 102 8.23 24.61 9.30
N GLU A 103 7.97 23.83 10.35
CA GLU A 103 6.75 23.02 10.46
C GLU A 103 5.47 23.85 10.53
N THR A 104 5.56 25.13 10.89
CA THR A 104 4.42 26.05 10.94
C THR A 104 4.05 26.62 9.57
N ASP A 105 4.90 26.47 8.55
CA ASP A 105 4.74 27.12 7.26
C ASP A 105 3.86 26.26 6.33
N VAL A 106 2.61 26.02 6.74
CA VAL A 106 1.64 25.16 6.06
C VAL A 106 1.40 25.61 4.61
N ALA A 107 1.33 26.93 4.37
CA ALA A 107 1.10 27.48 3.04
C ALA A 107 2.21 27.12 2.05
N ASP A 108 3.47 27.12 2.49
CA ASP A 108 4.60 26.73 1.65
C ASP A 108 4.57 25.22 1.34
N GLN A 109 4.20 24.39 2.32
CA GLN A 109 3.97 22.96 2.07
C GLN A 109 2.84 22.72 1.05
N MET A 110 1.77 23.51 1.09
CA MET A 110 0.69 23.45 0.10
C MET A 110 1.18 23.80 -1.31
N THR A 111 1.99 24.85 -1.47
CA THR A 111 2.59 25.21 -2.75
C THR A 111 3.51 24.10 -3.28
N ILE A 112 4.35 23.51 -2.43
CA ILE A 112 5.21 22.39 -2.81
C ILE A 112 4.39 21.18 -3.30
N MET A 113 3.28 20.87 -2.62
CA MET A 113 2.36 19.80 -3.04
C MET A 113 1.73 20.10 -4.40
N GLU A 114 1.27 21.33 -4.61
CA GLU A 114 0.71 21.79 -5.88
C GLU A 114 1.68 21.60 -7.05
N ASP A 115 2.95 21.97 -6.83
CA ASP A 115 3.99 21.87 -7.83
C ASP A 115 4.21 20.41 -8.26
N PHE A 116 4.22 19.47 -7.31
CA PHE A 116 4.42 18.05 -7.63
C PHE A 116 3.19 17.41 -8.29
N ILE A 117 1.99 17.84 -7.91
CA ILE A 117 0.75 17.43 -8.59
C ILE A 117 0.79 17.91 -10.04
N THR A 118 1.15 19.18 -10.26
CA THR A 118 1.27 19.78 -11.60
C THR A 118 2.33 19.09 -12.45
N GLN A 119 3.48 18.75 -11.84
CA GLN A 119 4.56 17.99 -12.49
C GLN A 119 4.20 16.53 -12.80
N LYS A 120 3.07 16.02 -12.26
CA LYS A 120 2.62 14.63 -12.42
C LYS A 120 3.69 13.63 -12.00
N VAL A 121 4.24 13.80 -10.80
CA VAL A 121 5.12 12.79 -10.20
C VAL A 121 4.39 11.46 -10.05
N ASP A 122 5.14 10.37 -9.98
CA ASP A 122 4.55 9.03 -9.95
C ASP A 122 3.94 8.69 -8.57
N ALA A 123 4.42 9.31 -7.49
CA ALA A 123 3.85 9.20 -6.15
C ALA A 123 4.31 10.35 -5.24
N ILE A 124 3.55 10.60 -4.18
CA ILE A 124 3.92 11.54 -3.11
C ILE A 124 3.97 10.78 -1.78
N VAL A 125 5.03 10.99 -1.02
CA VAL A 125 5.18 10.58 0.38
C VAL A 125 5.23 11.85 1.22
N MET A 126 4.28 12.03 2.14
CA MET A 126 4.07 13.30 2.83
C MET A 126 4.00 13.14 4.36
N ALA A 127 4.63 14.05 5.11
CA ALA A 127 4.31 14.26 6.52
C ALA A 127 3.59 15.60 6.67
N ALA A 128 2.34 15.59 7.15
CA ALA A 128 1.51 16.78 7.15
C ALA A 128 1.91 17.80 8.23
N CYS A 129 2.11 19.07 7.86
CA CYS A 129 2.22 20.16 8.83
C CYS A 129 0.87 20.45 9.52
N ASN A 130 -0.24 20.22 8.81
CA ASN A 130 -1.58 20.38 9.32
C ASN A 130 -2.49 19.28 8.76
N SER A 131 -3.17 18.55 9.64
CA SER A 131 -3.95 17.36 9.29
C SER A 131 -5.20 17.65 8.47
N THR A 132 -5.74 18.88 8.52
CA THR A 132 -6.96 19.26 7.80
C THR A 132 -6.67 20.07 6.53
N ALA A 133 -5.74 21.02 6.58
CA ALA A 133 -5.49 21.97 5.49
C ALA A 133 -4.95 21.31 4.21
N LEU A 134 -4.32 20.14 4.32
CA LEU A 134 -3.75 19.42 3.17
C LEU A 134 -4.73 18.46 2.50
N ILE A 135 -5.88 18.16 3.13
CA ILE A 135 -6.87 17.21 2.59
C ILE A 135 -7.24 17.55 1.13
N PRO A 136 -7.58 18.82 0.78
CA PRO A 136 -7.94 19.14 -0.61
C PRO A 136 -6.82 18.88 -1.62
N LEU A 137 -5.55 18.98 -1.23
CA LEU A 137 -4.43 18.66 -2.14
C LEU A 137 -4.20 17.16 -2.27
N VAL A 138 -4.44 16.39 -1.21
CA VAL A 138 -4.40 14.92 -1.29
C VAL A 138 -5.52 14.39 -2.19
N GLU A 139 -6.74 14.95 -2.08
CA GLU A 139 -7.85 14.63 -3.00
C GLU A 139 -7.48 14.96 -4.45
N ARG A 140 -6.87 16.13 -4.69
CA ARG A 140 -6.45 16.54 -6.03
C ARG A 140 -5.34 15.65 -6.60
N ALA A 141 -4.38 15.25 -5.79
CA ALA A 141 -3.35 14.28 -6.18
C ALA A 141 -3.99 12.94 -6.58
N GLN A 142 -4.92 12.43 -5.77
CA GLN A 142 -5.65 11.20 -6.06
C GLN A 142 -6.45 11.29 -7.37
N ASN A 143 -7.17 12.41 -7.58
CA ASN A 143 -7.91 12.68 -8.81
C ASN A 143 -7.00 12.78 -10.05
N ALA A 144 -5.74 13.19 -9.87
CA ALA A 144 -4.71 13.19 -10.90
C ALA A 144 -4.04 11.81 -11.10
N GLY A 145 -4.43 10.78 -10.34
CA GLY A 145 -3.85 9.44 -10.40
C GLY A 145 -2.51 9.31 -9.66
N ILE A 146 -2.19 10.25 -8.77
CA ILE A 146 -0.94 10.29 -7.99
C ILE A 146 -1.25 9.74 -6.58
N PRO A 147 -0.79 8.53 -6.23
CA PRO A 147 -0.99 8.00 -4.89
C PRO A 147 -0.20 8.82 -3.86
N VAL A 148 -0.86 9.14 -2.75
CA VAL A 148 -0.24 9.83 -1.61
C VAL A 148 -0.16 8.88 -0.42
N VAL A 149 1.05 8.64 0.08
CA VAL A 149 1.30 7.93 1.35
C VAL A 149 1.65 8.96 2.40
N THR A 150 1.04 8.87 3.58
CA THR A 150 1.41 9.73 4.71
C THR A 150 2.40 9.02 5.64
N ILE A 151 3.34 9.78 6.21
CA ILE A 151 4.34 9.27 7.16
C ILE A 151 4.38 10.17 8.37
N ASP A 152 4.64 9.60 9.56
CA ASP A 152 4.77 10.29 10.86
C ASP A 152 3.49 11.05 11.29
N SER A 153 3.12 12.08 10.53
CA SER A 153 1.95 12.93 10.71
C SER A 153 1.00 12.76 9.51
N GLY A 154 -0.18 12.19 9.77
CA GLY A 154 -1.22 11.94 8.77
C GLY A 154 -2.13 13.14 8.47
N ILE A 155 -3.23 12.88 7.77
CA ILE A 155 -4.34 13.82 7.57
C ILE A 155 -5.59 13.29 8.26
N ASP A 156 -6.55 14.17 8.59
CA ASP A 156 -7.82 13.81 9.24
C ASP A 156 -8.83 13.25 8.21
N SER A 157 -8.40 12.24 7.46
CA SER A 157 -9.15 11.59 6.39
C SER A 157 -8.50 10.24 6.05
N ASP A 158 -9.26 9.34 5.44
CA ASP A 158 -8.84 8.00 5.00
C ASP A 158 -8.42 7.95 3.51
N ILE A 159 -8.42 9.09 2.82
CA ILE A 159 -8.09 9.16 1.38
C ILE A 159 -6.61 8.88 1.04
N ALA A 160 -5.72 8.93 2.04
CA ALA A 160 -4.32 8.57 1.85
C ALA A 160 -4.21 7.07 1.53
N ALA A 161 -3.35 6.69 0.59
CA ALA A 161 -3.18 5.31 0.16
C ALA A 161 -2.64 4.40 1.28
N SER A 162 -1.87 4.97 2.21
CA SER A 162 -1.34 4.29 3.40
C SER A 162 -0.84 5.33 4.40
N PHE A 163 -0.70 4.93 5.66
CA PHE A 163 -0.07 5.71 6.72
C PHE A 163 1.03 4.89 7.40
N ILE A 164 2.22 5.46 7.55
CA ILE A 164 3.40 4.81 8.15
C ILE A 164 3.93 5.67 9.31
N ALA A 165 3.83 5.16 10.52
CA ALA A 165 4.39 5.78 11.73
C ALA A 165 5.00 4.72 12.65
N THR A 166 5.74 5.16 13.66
CA THR A 166 6.35 4.28 14.69
C THR A 166 5.54 4.33 15.97
#